data_AF-A0A6N7PGH3-F1
#
_entry.id   AF-A0A6N7PGH3-F1
#
_cell.length_a   1.000
_cell.length_b   1.000
_cell.length_c   1.000
_cell.angle_alpha   90.00
_cell.angle_beta   90.00
_cell.angle_gamma   90.00
#
_symmetry.space_group_name_H-M   'P 1'
#
loop_
_entity.id
_entity.type
_entity.pdbx_description
1 polymer ?
#
loop_
_entity_poly.entity_id
_entity_poly.type
_entity_poly.pdbx_seq_one_letter_code
_entity_poly.pdbx_strand_id
1 'polypeptide(L)'
;MKKKLLQRTALLLAVMFCIISTRAGDEEGGYVGQQGQGHPTVVYNFLKHFSYDDYYWDRNWCYSTSNNSFVDNMDIVVFAGHGNQWLVGCEDGSTAYFSSCGNNSNKGWGNVDMEFIAFESCEVVPRPCDRADGDWWSRWTQAGGAMDGVHQVIGFGTDSYQSTDQDVTDYFGDRVRRGYGVWQSWFDAINAEARSDEHGSAVMYPPCEGDTYYNFAPDPPADHTWLRIWYQTGGCLNK
;
A
#
# COMPACT_ATOMS: atom_id res chain seq x y z
N MET A 1 -51.94 31.33 -13.39
CA MET A 1 -51.58 30.30 -12.37
C MET A 1 -50.63 29.19 -12.86
N LYS A 2 -50.68 28.73 -14.12
CA LYS A 2 -49.87 27.58 -14.59
C LYS A 2 -48.33 27.80 -14.64
N LYS A 3 -47.83 29.03 -14.82
CA LYS A 3 -46.37 29.32 -14.88
C LYS A 3 -45.64 29.14 -13.53
N LYS A 4 -46.32 29.40 -12.40
CA LYS A 4 -45.71 29.25 -11.06
C LYS A 4 -45.58 27.79 -10.62
N LEU A 5 -46.34 26.87 -11.22
CA LEU A 5 -46.26 25.44 -10.92
C LEU A 5 -45.06 24.80 -11.63
N LEU A 6 -44.82 25.11 -12.92
CA LEU A 6 -43.67 24.60 -13.67
C LEU A 6 -42.31 25.03 -13.08
N GLN A 7 -42.19 26.27 -12.58
CA GLN A 7 -40.96 26.75 -11.94
C GLN A 7 -40.65 26.02 -10.62
N ARG A 8 -41.67 25.57 -9.89
CA ARG A 8 -41.48 24.84 -8.63
C ARG A 8 -41.09 23.38 -8.86
N THR A 9 -41.61 22.74 -9.91
CA THR A 9 -41.25 21.36 -10.27
C THR A 9 -39.83 21.26 -10.84
N ALA A 10 -39.39 22.26 -11.61
CA ALA A 10 -38.02 22.30 -12.14
C ALA A 10 -36.96 22.49 -11.03
N LEU A 11 -37.29 23.26 -9.99
CA LEU A 11 -36.37 23.47 -8.85
C LEU A 11 -36.23 22.21 -7.98
N LEU A 12 -37.30 21.43 -7.80
CA LEU A 12 -37.26 20.15 -7.07
C LEU A 12 -36.47 19.06 -7.80
N LEU A 13 -36.53 19.03 -9.14
CA LEU A 13 -35.72 18.12 -9.97
C LEU A 13 -34.23 18.52 -10.00
N ALA A 14 -33.91 19.81 -9.95
CA ALA A 14 -32.53 20.29 -9.87
C ALA A 14 -31.88 20.00 -8.51
N VAL A 15 -32.65 20.04 -7.41
CA VAL A 15 -32.12 19.70 -6.07
C VAL A 15 -31.97 18.19 -5.87
N MET A 16 -32.79 17.36 -6.53
CA MET A 16 -32.64 15.89 -6.49
C MET A 16 -31.42 15.37 -7.28
N PHE A 17 -30.82 16.16 -8.17
CA PHE A 17 -29.60 15.77 -8.91
C PHE A 17 -28.29 16.11 -8.18
N CYS A 18 -28.36 16.76 -7.01
CA CYS A 18 -27.18 17.17 -6.26
C CYS A 18 -26.91 16.31 -5.00
N ILE A 19 -27.60 15.19 -4.85
CA ILE A 19 -27.27 14.18 -3.82
C ILE A 19 -26.80 12.92 -4.55
N ILE A 20 -25.73 13.07 -5.33
CA ILE A 20 -24.80 11.95 -5.48
C ILE A 20 -24.08 11.95 -4.14
N SER A 21 -24.39 10.99 -3.28
CA SER A 21 -23.48 10.65 -2.21
C SER A 21 -22.15 10.31 -2.89
N THR A 22 -21.21 11.25 -2.92
CA THR A 22 -19.80 10.89 -2.91
C THR A 22 -19.68 9.96 -1.70
N ARG A 23 -19.34 8.69 -1.92
CA ARG A 23 -18.96 7.86 -0.78
C ARG A 23 -17.74 8.58 -0.20
N ALA A 24 -17.91 9.22 0.96
CA ALA A 24 -16.76 9.61 1.76
C ALA A 24 -15.99 8.31 2.01
N GLY A 25 -14.75 8.27 1.55
CA GLY A 25 -13.93 7.06 1.38
C GLY A 25 -12.89 7.18 0.26
N ASP A 26 -12.97 8.25 -0.54
CA ASP A 26 -12.01 8.52 -1.61
C ASP A 26 -10.90 9.46 -1.07
N GLU A 27 -9.77 8.81 -0.73
CA GLU A 27 -8.36 9.28 -0.61
C GLU A 27 -7.76 9.69 0.76
N GLU A 28 -6.45 9.35 0.91
CA GLU A 28 -5.38 9.71 1.87
C GLU A 28 -4.73 8.74 2.93
N GLY A 29 -4.46 7.45 2.65
CA GLY A 29 -3.78 6.52 3.59
C GLY A 29 -4.54 5.33 4.25
N GLY A 30 -4.54 4.11 3.70
CA GLY A 30 -5.27 2.92 4.24
C GLY A 30 -4.47 1.94 5.12
N TYR A 31 -5.17 1.13 5.94
CA TYR A 31 -4.58 0.05 6.75
C TYR A 31 -5.11 -1.33 6.40
N VAL A 32 -4.20 -2.30 6.50
CA VAL A 32 -4.58 -3.69 6.69
C VAL A 32 -3.76 -4.35 7.80
N GLY A 33 -4.39 -5.02 8.75
CA GLY A 33 -3.62 -5.88 9.64
C GLY A 33 -4.40 -6.60 10.71
N GLN A 34 -3.75 -7.63 11.23
CA GLN A 34 -4.40 -8.70 11.97
C GLN A 34 -4.78 -8.23 13.38
N GLN A 35 -6.09 -8.12 13.67
CA GLN A 35 -6.55 -7.80 15.02
C GLN A 35 -6.19 -8.94 15.98
N GLY A 36 -5.55 -8.60 17.11
CA GLY A 36 -5.29 -9.55 18.20
C GLY A 36 -3.82 -9.83 18.52
N GLN A 37 -2.86 -9.26 17.78
CA GLN A 37 -1.42 -9.49 18.00
C GLN A 37 -0.58 -8.21 18.20
N GLY A 38 -1.22 -7.04 18.34
CA GLY A 38 -0.51 -5.76 18.52
C GLY A 38 -0.31 -4.96 17.24
N HIS A 39 -0.43 -5.59 16.07
CA HIS A 39 -0.41 -4.96 14.73
C HIS A 39 -1.33 -3.74 14.55
N PRO A 40 -2.53 -3.66 15.19
CA PRO A 40 -3.36 -2.46 15.12
C PRO A 40 -2.66 -1.21 15.68
N THR A 41 -1.78 -1.37 16.67
CA THR A 41 -1.04 -0.24 17.28
C THR A 41 0.01 0.29 16.32
N VAL A 42 0.75 -0.62 15.70
CA VAL A 42 1.78 -0.33 14.71
C VAL A 42 1.19 0.52 13.59
N VAL A 43 0.00 0.19 13.06
CA VAL A 43 -0.55 1.02 11.98
C VAL A 43 -1.28 2.26 12.46
N TYR A 44 -1.88 2.25 13.64
CA TYR A 44 -2.38 3.50 14.23
C TYR A 44 -1.28 4.57 14.35
N ASN A 45 -0.04 4.13 14.64
CA ASN A 45 1.14 4.96 14.66
C ASN A 45 1.44 5.64 13.31
N PHE A 46 1.21 4.97 12.17
CA PHE A 46 1.29 5.60 10.85
C PHE A 46 0.11 6.54 10.59
N LEU A 47 -1.11 6.07 10.81
CA LEU A 47 -2.34 6.79 10.44
C LEU A 47 -2.53 8.11 11.18
N LYS A 48 -1.92 8.32 12.35
CA LYS A 48 -1.98 9.61 13.06
C LYS A 48 -1.37 10.79 12.26
N HIS A 49 -0.69 10.49 11.15
CA HIS A 49 -0.09 11.46 10.24
C HIS A 49 -0.97 11.79 9.02
N PHE A 50 -2.10 11.11 8.83
CA PHE A 50 -2.96 11.24 7.64
C PHE A 50 -4.45 11.39 8.00
N SER A 51 -5.29 11.87 7.08
CA SER A 51 -6.71 12.12 7.32
C SER A 51 -7.59 10.97 6.82
N TYR A 52 -8.07 10.09 7.72
CA TYR A 52 -8.73 8.84 7.30
C TYR A 52 -10.12 8.56 7.86
N ASP A 53 -11.00 8.06 6.98
CA ASP A 53 -12.38 7.69 7.30
C ASP A 53 -12.56 6.18 7.53
N ASP A 54 -11.57 5.35 7.19
CA ASP A 54 -11.87 3.93 6.91
C ASP A 54 -10.62 3.03 7.12
N TYR A 55 -10.62 2.20 8.18
CA TYR A 55 -9.38 1.83 8.88
C TYR A 55 -9.18 0.34 9.20
N TYR A 56 -10.00 -0.60 8.72
CA TYR A 56 -9.80 -2.03 8.99
C TYR A 56 -10.38 -2.94 7.90
N TRP A 57 -9.53 -3.43 6.99
CA TRP A 57 -9.94 -4.39 5.97
C TRP A 57 -8.89 -5.47 5.72
N ASP A 58 -8.69 -6.35 6.69
CA ASP A 58 -7.74 -7.46 6.56
C ASP A 58 -8.38 -8.76 6.11
N ARG A 59 -8.76 -8.78 4.84
CA ARG A 59 -9.31 -9.96 4.17
C ARG A 59 -8.66 -10.10 2.80
N ASN A 60 -8.42 -11.32 2.35
CA ASN A 60 -7.87 -11.58 1.03
C ASN A 60 -8.62 -10.85 -0.10
N TRP A 61 -9.95 -10.75 -0.02
CA TRP A 61 -10.75 -10.05 -1.03
C TRP A 61 -10.50 -8.54 -1.11
N CYS A 62 -9.95 -7.90 -0.06
CA CYS A 62 -9.54 -6.50 -0.07
C CYS A 62 -8.29 -6.26 -0.95
N TYR A 63 -7.45 -7.28 -1.09
CA TYR A 63 -6.25 -7.25 -1.94
C TYR A 63 -6.48 -7.80 -3.34
N SER A 64 -7.53 -8.62 -3.51
CA SER A 64 -7.80 -9.35 -4.75
C SER A 64 -9.06 -8.86 -5.44
N THR A 65 -10.23 -9.43 -5.15
CA THR A 65 -11.44 -9.20 -5.94
C THR A 65 -12.07 -7.83 -5.77
N SER A 66 -11.84 -7.15 -4.65
CA SER A 66 -12.43 -5.84 -4.34
C SER A 66 -11.39 -4.74 -4.19
N ASN A 67 -10.14 -4.94 -4.61
CA ASN A 67 -9.04 -4.01 -4.28
C ASN A 67 -9.30 -2.55 -4.73
N ASN A 68 -9.91 -2.33 -5.90
CA ASN A 68 -10.36 -1.03 -6.40
C ASN A 68 -11.36 -0.29 -5.47
N SER A 69 -11.90 -0.93 -4.44
CA SER A 69 -12.77 -0.31 -3.42
C SER A 69 -12.13 -0.30 -2.04
N PHE A 70 -10.89 -0.77 -1.92
CA PHE A 70 -10.14 -0.91 -0.67
C PHE A 70 -8.70 -0.50 -0.94
N VAL A 71 -7.74 -1.44 -0.96
CA VAL A 71 -6.30 -1.17 -1.02
C VAL A 71 -5.91 -0.25 -2.18
N ASP A 72 -6.51 -0.42 -3.36
CA ASP A 72 -6.14 0.35 -4.54
C ASP A 72 -6.83 1.74 -4.63
N ASN A 73 -7.78 2.02 -3.75
CA ASN A 73 -8.50 3.30 -3.69
C ASN A 73 -7.87 4.29 -2.68
N MET A 74 -6.61 4.07 -2.31
CA MET A 74 -5.90 4.81 -1.26
C MET A 74 -4.53 5.23 -1.80
N ASP A 75 -4.11 6.49 -1.64
CA ASP A 75 -2.81 6.97 -2.13
C ASP A 75 -1.62 6.18 -1.54
N ILE A 76 -1.72 5.85 -0.24
CA ILE A 76 -0.73 5.07 0.49
C ILE A 76 -1.42 4.01 1.33
N VAL A 77 -0.84 2.81 1.40
CA VAL A 77 -1.34 1.73 2.27
C VAL A 77 -0.22 1.24 3.17
N VAL A 78 -0.55 0.94 4.43
CA VAL A 78 0.34 0.23 5.35
C VAL A 78 -0.31 -1.08 5.78
N PHE A 79 0.38 -2.19 5.56
CA PHE A 79 0.06 -3.47 6.14
C PHE A 79 0.93 -3.75 7.37
N ALA A 80 0.32 -4.21 8.46
CA ALA A 80 1.02 -4.86 9.56
C ALA A 80 0.42 -6.22 9.90
N GLY A 81 1.24 -7.25 9.84
CA GLY A 81 0.85 -8.59 10.24
C GLY A 81 1.87 -9.63 9.84
N HIS A 82 1.48 -10.90 9.87
CA HIS A 82 2.33 -11.96 9.35
C HIS A 82 2.42 -11.91 7.82
N GLY A 83 3.57 -12.30 7.30
CA GLY A 83 3.78 -12.43 5.87
C GLY A 83 4.90 -13.38 5.54
N ASN A 84 5.08 -13.53 4.25
CA ASN A 84 6.20 -14.23 3.63
C ASN A 84 6.40 -13.62 2.25
N GLN A 85 7.43 -14.06 1.53
CA GLN A 85 7.74 -13.59 0.18
C GLN A 85 6.48 -13.62 -0.71
N TRP A 86 6.02 -12.41 -1.09
CA TRP A 86 4.84 -12.13 -1.93
C TRP A 86 3.48 -12.56 -1.39
N LEU A 87 3.33 -12.65 -0.07
CA LEU A 87 2.04 -12.87 0.55
C LEU A 87 1.93 -12.24 1.93
N VAL A 88 0.70 -11.98 2.34
CA VAL A 88 0.36 -11.57 3.70
C VAL A 88 -0.74 -12.46 4.27
N GLY A 89 -0.63 -12.75 5.56
CA GLY A 89 -1.67 -13.43 6.32
C GLY A 89 -2.77 -12.43 6.69
N CYS A 90 -4.03 -12.84 6.53
CA CYS A 90 -5.17 -12.00 6.83
C CYS A 90 -5.82 -12.38 8.16
N GLU A 91 -6.58 -11.47 8.77
CA GLU A 91 -7.21 -11.63 10.08
C GLU A 91 -8.23 -12.77 10.13
N ASP A 92 -8.93 -13.07 9.02
CA ASP A 92 -9.86 -14.21 8.94
C ASP A 92 -9.16 -15.57 8.75
N GLY A 93 -7.84 -15.60 8.84
CA GLY A 93 -7.01 -16.78 8.58
C GLY A 93 -6.82 -17.09 7.10
N SER A 94 -7.33 -16.24 6.19
CA SER A 94 -7.01 -16.34 4.77
C SER A 94 -5.60 -15.80 4.46
N THR A 95 -5.18 -15.92 3.21
CA THR A 95 -3.89 -15.44 2.72
C THR A 95 -4.11 -14.66 1.43
N ALA A 96 -3.57 -13.45 1.38
CA ALA A 96 -3.52 -12.66 0.16
C ALA A 96 -2.22 -12.99 -0.58
N TYR A 97 -2.35 -13.66 -1.73
CA TYR A 97 -1.22 -13.95 -2.61
C TYR A 97 -1.11 -12.85 -3.66
N PHE A 98 0.06 -12.25 -3.80
CA PHE A 98 0.26 -11.13 -4.74
C PHE A 98 0.14 -11.54 -6.21
N SER A 99 0.33 -12.84 -6.50
CA SER A 99 0.02 -13.44 -7.80
C SER A 99 -1.47 -13.46 -8.16
N SER A 100 -2.35 -13.16 -7.19
CA SER A 100 -3.80 -13.15 -7.34
C SER A 100 -4.41 -11.79 -7.04
N CYS A 101 -3.57 -10.79 -6.73
CA CYS A 101 -3.99 -9.41 -6.61
C CYS A 101 -4.57 -8.97 -7.95
N GLY A 102 -5.89 -8.84 -7.96
CA GLY A 102 -6.63 -8.47 -9.14
C GLY A 102 -6.78 -9.53 -10.25
N ASN A 103 -7.13 -10.77 -9.92
CA ASN A 103 -7.36 -11.79 -10.96
C ASN A 103 -8.59 -11.59 -11.89
N ASN A 104 -9.16 -10.39 -12.02
CA ASN A 104 -10.35 -10.05 -12.84
C ASN A 104 -10.28 -8.59 -13.37
N SER A 105 -11.41 -7.87 -13.53
CA SER A 105 -11.48 -6.46 -13.99
C SER A 105 -10.77 -5.44 -13.09
N ASN A 106 -10.22 -5.91 -11.98
CA ASN A 106 -9.66 -5.14 -10.88
C ASN A 106 -8.16 -5.50 -10.76
N LYS A 107 -7.43 -5.54 -11.88
CA LYS A 107 -6.12 -6.22 -11.96
C LYS A 107 -5.01 -5.47 -11.26
N GLY A 108 -4.19 -6.17 -10.47
CA GLY A 108 -3.08 -5.57 -9.74
C GLY A 108 -3.52 -4.41 -8.84
N TRP A 109 -2.57 -3.52 -8.59
CA TRP A 109 -2.71 -2.33 -7.77
C TRP A 109 -2.12 -1.11 -8.49
N GLY A 110 -2.58 0.07 -8.11
CA GLY A 110 -2.23 1.37 -8.65
C GLY A 110 -2.94 1.72 -9.96
N ASN A 111 -3.94 0.94 -10.40
CA ASN A 111 -4.72 1.29 -11.58
C ASN A 111 -5.96 2.12 -11.26
N VAL A 112 -6.29 2.25 -9.97
CA VAL A 112 -7.25 3.22 -9.47
C VAL A 112 -6.49 4.43 -8.92
N ASP A 113 -5.74 4.26 -7.84
CA ASP A 113 -5.13 5.39 -7.14
C ASP A 113 -3.93 5.04 -6.24
N MET A 114 -3.68 3.76 -5.92
CA MET A 114 -2.61 3.46 -4.96
C MET A 114 -1.20 3.66 -5.52
N GLU A 115 -0.54 4.69 -5.00
CA GLU A 115 0.84 5.02 -5.31
C GLU A 115 1.85 4.20 -4.49
N PHE A 116 1.56 4.03 -3.20
CA PHE A 116 2.52 3.47 -2.26
C PHE A 116 1.91 2.38 -1.39
N ILE A 117 2.64 1.30 -1.16
CA ILE A 117 2.28 0.31 -0.14
C ILE A 117 3.49 -0.11 0.68
N ALA A 118 3.35 -0.05 2.00
CA ALA A 118 4.36 -0.46 2.96
C ALA A 118 3.92 -1.72 3.71
N PHE A 119 4.81 -2.71 3.79
CA PHE A 119 4.62 -3.95 4.55
C PHE A 119 5.55 -3.97 5.76
N GLU A 120 5.02 -3.56 6.91
CA GLU A 120 5.62 -3.94 8.18
C GLU A 120 5.24 -5.40 8.43
N SER A 121 5.98 -6.34 7.85
CA SER A 121 5.67 -7.77 7.89
C SER A 121 6.89 -8.56 7.41
N CYS A 122 7.07 -9.79 7.92
CA CYS A 122 8.22 -10.63 7.59
C CYS A 122 8.32 -10.90 6.07
N GLU A 123 9.48 -10.59 5.49
CA GLU A 123 9.97 -11.06 4.20
C GLU A 123 9.08 -10.77 2.98
N VAL A 124 8.09 -9.89 3.10
CA VAL A 124 7.07 -9.66 2.05
C VAL A 124 7.67 -9.11 0.77
N VAL A 125 8.74 -8.30 0.89
CA VAL A 125 9.46 -7.70 -0.23
C VAL A 125 10.83 -8.39 -0.39
N PRO A 126 10.87 -9.56 -1.07
CA PRO A 126 12.10 -10.35 -1.16
C PRO A 126 13.19 -9.61 -1.93
N ARG A 127 14.42 -9.73 -1.45
CA ARG A 127 15.62 -9.24 -2.11
C ARG A 127 16.14 -10.30 -3.08
N PRO A 128 17.00 -9.93 -4.04
CA PRO A 128 17.58 -10.91 -4.98
C PRO A 128 18.37 -12.01 -4.26
N CYS A 129 18.93 -11.72 -3.09
CA CYS A 129 19.68 -12.67 -2.26
C CYS A 129 18.82 -13.60 -1.40
N ASP A 130 17.56 -13.26 -1.13
CA ASP A 130 16.67 -14.05 -0.27
C ASP A 130 16.14 -15.30 -0.99
N ARG A 131 16.42 -15.40 -2.29
CA ARG A 131 15.89 -16.43 -3.17
C ARG A 131 17.00 -17.11 -3.95
N ALA A 132 17.10 -18.43 -3.77
CA ALA A 132 18.10 -19.25 -4.44
C ALA A 132 17.92 -19.28 -5.98
N ASP A 133 16.69 -19.10 -6.46
CA ASP A 133 16.35 -19.03 -7.88
C ASP A 133 16.54 -17.63 -8.50
N GLY A 134 16.86 -16.62 -7.67
CA GLY A 134 17.00 -15.22 -8.10
C GLY A 134 15.70 -14.56 -8.54
N ASP A 135 14.55 -15.23 -8.41
CA ASP A 135 13.26 -14.68 -8.80
C ASP A 135 12.70 -13.79 -7.69
N TRP A 136 13.11 -12.53 -7.57
CA TRP A 136 12.54 -11.58 -6.61
C TRP A 136 11.38 -10.75 -7.20
N TRP A 137 11.16 -10.84 -8.52
CA TRP A 137 10.43 -9.85 -9.31
C TRP A 137 9.14 -10.37 -9.95
N SER A 138 8.98 -11.68 -10.15
CA SER A 138 7.89 -12.25 -10.97
C SER A 138 6.48 -11.95 -10.47
N ARG A 139 6.33 -11.64 -9.17
CA ARG A 139 5.03 -11.30 -8.57
C ARG A 139 4.72 -9.82 -8.56
N TRP A 140 5.72 -8.97 -8.81
CA TRP A 140 5.54 -7.53 -8.88
C TRP A 140 5.06 -7.13 -10.27
N THR A 141 5.82 -7.49 -11.30
CA THR A 141 5.52 -7.13 -12.69
C THR A 141 5.45 -8.38 -13.55
N GLN A 142 4.28 -8.68 -14.11
CA GLN A 142 4.02 -9.72 -15.13
C GLN A 142 2.53 -9.70 -15.50
N ALA A 143 2.08 -10.58 -16.40
CA ALA A 143 0.66 -10.84 -16.60
C ALA A 143 0.04 -11.37 -15.30
N GLY A 144 -0.56 -10.46 -14.52
CA GLY A 144 -1.10 -10.75 -13.18
C GLY A 144 -0.13 -10.46 -12.02
N GLY A 145 0.88 -9.60 -12.24
CA GLY A 145 1.67 -9.02 -11.16
C GLY A 145 0.86 -8.02 -10.33
N ALA A 146 1.30 -7.80 -9.09
CA ALA A 146 0.62 -6.89 -8.17
C ALA A 146 0.82 -5.41 -8.52
N MET A 147 1.87 -5.03 -9.24
CA MET A 147 2.08 -3.64 -9.69
C MET A 147 1.44 -3.45 -11.07
N ASP A 148 0.31 -2.74 -11.10
CA ASP A 148 -0.47 -2.33 -12.30
C ASP A 148 -0.61 -0.80 -12.36
N GLY A 149 0.37 -0.09 -11.80
CA GLY A 149 0.35 1.36 -11.57
C GLY A 149 0.93 1.79 -10.22
N VAL A 150 1.25 0.85 -9.31
CA VAL A 150 1.93 1.21 -8.05
C VAL A 150 3.31 1.77 -8.30
N HIS A 151 3.64 2.89 -7.66
CA HIS A 151 4.95 3.52 -7.76
C HIS A 151 6.00 2.78 -6.96
N GLN A 152 5.72 2.55 -5.67
CA GLN A 152 6.66 1.92 -4.74
C GLN A 152 5.98 0.92 -3.81
N VAL A 153 6.50 -0.31 -3.81
CA VAL A 153 6.21 -1.34 -2.82
C VAL A 153 7.40 -1.45 -1.88
N ILE A 154 7.20 -1.15 -0.59
CA ILE A 154 8.25 -1.14 0.43
C ILE A 154 7.90 -2.12 1.55
N GLY A 155 8.89 -2.66 2.23
CA GLY A 155 8.65 -3.58 3.34
C GLY A 155 9.93 -4.19 3.88
N PHE A 156 9.82 -5.17 4.76
CA PHE A 156 10.98 -5.95 5.19
C PHE A 156 11.34 -7.02 4.16
N GLY A 157 12.63 -7.17 3.89
CA GLY A 157 13.22 -8.32 3.20
C GLY A 157 13.66 -9.43 4.17
N THR A 158 13.61 -9.18 5.46
CA THR A 158 13.89 -10.12 6.56
C THR A 158 12.66 -10.28 7.44
N ASP A 159 12.81 -10.98 8.57
CA ASP A 159 11.83 -10.93 9.65
C ASP A 159 11.50 -9.47 10.05
N SER A 160 10.27 -9.29 10.49
CA SER A 160 9.74 -8.08 11.11
C SER A 160 9.21 -8.47 12.49
N TYR A 161 9.76 -7.92 13.57
CA TYR A 161 9.38 -8.28 14.93
C TYR A 161 8.08 -7.60 15.39
N GLN A 162 7.73 -6.45 14.78
CA GLN A 162 6.44 -5.77 14.95
C GLN A 162 6.06 -5.57 16.43
N SER A 163 6.99 -5.05 17.23
CA SER A 163 6.70 -4.71 18.62
C SER A 163 6.05 -3.34 18.71
N THR A 164 5.19 -3.15 19.72
CA THR A 164 4.69 -1.81 20.07
C THR A 164 5.77 -0.85 20.55
N ASP A 165 6.96 -1.36 20.89
CA ASP A 165 8.13 -0.55 21.22
C ASP A 165 8.94 -0.18 19.97
N GLN A 166 8.60 -0.73 18.80
CA GLN A 166 9.21 -0.41 17.51
C GLN A 166 8.27 0.56 16.80
N ASP A 167 8.61 1.84 16.84
CA ASP A 167 7.82 2.92 16.24
C ASP A 167 8.13 3.11 14.75
N VAL A 168 8.42 2.02 14.01
CA VAL A 168 8.87 2.04 12.60
C VAL A 168 7.86 2.77 11.73
N THR A 169 6.60 2.36 11.75
CA THR A 169 5.51 3.01 11.01
C THR A 169 5.18 4.43 11.47
N ASP A 170 5.41 4.76 12.74
CA ASP A 170 5.28 6.15 13.23
C ASP A 170 6.34 7.04 12.58
N TYR A 171 7.61 6.62 12.69
CA TYR A 171 8.73 7.35 12.11
C TYR A 171 8.57 7.47 10.59
N PHE A 172 8.17 6.38 9.93
CA PHE A 172 7.86 6.38 8.51
C PHE A 172 6.75 7.39 8.16
N GLY A 173 5.63 7.36 8.90
CA GLY A 173 4.51 8.29 8.71
C GLY A 173 4.91 9.76 8.88
N ASP A 174 5.67 10.13 9.92
CA ASP A 174 6.14 11.50 10.12
C ASP A 174 7.00 11.99 8.94
N ARG A 175 7.88 11.12 8.44
CA ARG A 175 8.79 11.44 7.34
C ARG A 175 8.02 11.63 6.03
N VAL A 176 7.10 10.72 5.70
CA VAL A 176 6.27 10.83 4.50
C VAL A 176 5.42 12.12 4.55
N ARG A 177 4.75 12.40 5.68
CA ARG A 177 3.98 13.63 5.91
C ARG A 177 4.82 14.92 5.81
N ARG A 178 6.13 14.84 6.01
CA ARG A 178 7.05 15.98 5.87
C ARG A 178 7.63 16.13 4.45
N GLY A 179 7.18 15.30 3.51
CA GLY A 179 7.59 15.36 2.11
C GLY A 179 8.97 14.76 1.83
N TYR A 180 9.45 13.84 2.68
CA TYR A 180 10.63 13.06 2.36
C TYR A 180 10.29 11.96 1.34
N GLY A 181 11.30 11.45 0.62
CA GLY A 181 11.13 10.35 -0.34
C GLY A 181 10.62 9.08 0.34
N VAL A 182 9.70 8.36 -0.31
CA VAL A 182 8.92 7.28 0.32
C VAL A 182 9.81 6.11 0.74
N TRP A 183 10.52 5.45 -0.18
CA TRP A 183 11.39 4.33 0.19
C TRP A 183 12.55 4.73 1.11
N GLN A 184 13.09 5.95 0.98
CA GLN A 184 14.13 6.44 1.88
C GLN A 184 13.58 6.61 3.29
N SER A 185 12.34 7.09 3.43
CA SER A 185 11.66 7.21 4.72
C SER A 185 11.46 5.85 5.39
N TRP A 186 11.17 4.81 4.60
CA TRP A 186 11.09 3.44 5.11
C TRP A 186 12.43 2.93 5.64
N PHE A 187 13.51 3.13 4.89
CA PHE A 187 14.84 2.68 5.33
C PHE A 187 15.33 3.48 6.54
N ASP A 188 15.04 4.78 6.60
CA ASP A 188 15.34 5.63 7.75
C ASP A 188 14.57 5.15 8.99
N ALA A 189 13.30 4.79 8.85
CA ALA A 189 12.48 4.26 9.93
C ALA A 189 13.03 2.93 10.47
N ILE A 190 13.42 2.00 9.59
CA ILE A 190 14.05 0.74 9.99
C ILE A 190 15.38 0.99 10.73
N ASN A 191 16.21 1.89 10.22
CA ASN A 191 17.48 2.23 10.88
C ASN A 191 17.28 2.88 12.26
N ALA A 192 16.18 3.60 12.46
CA ALA A 192 15.89 4.32 13.70
C ALA A 192 15.22 3.43 14.75
N GLU A 193 14.24 2.61 14.34
CA GLU A 193 13.27 1.99 15.25
C GLU A 193 13.25 0.45 15.18
N ALA A 194 13.79 -0.18 14.13
CA ALA A 194 13.84 -1.63 14.03
C ALA A 194 15.07 -2.21 14.76
N ARG A 195 15.09 -3.54 14.92
CA ARG A 195 16.26 -4.26 15.44
C ARG A 195 17.38 -4.28 14.41
N SER A 196 18.59 -4.50 14.90
CA SER A 196 19.81 -4.49 14.07
C SER A 196 19.87 -5.58 12.99
N ASP A 197 19.06 -6.62 13.10
CA ASP A 197 18.93 -7.74 12.16
C ASP A 197 17.72 -7.62 11.21
N GLU A 198 16.94 -6.54 11.34
CA GLU A 198 15.81 -6.26 10.47
C GLU A 198 16.24 -5.31 9.33
N HIS A 199 15.90 -5.68 8.10
CA HIS A 199 16.34 -4.98 6.90
C HIS A 199 15.22 -4.82 5.88
N GLY A 200 15.09 -3.60 5.39
CA GLY A 200 14.10 -3.21 4.40
C GLY A 200 14.51 -3.49 2.97
N SER A 201 13.48 -3.58 2.13
CA SER A 201 13.54 -3.64 0.68
C SER A 201 12.50 -2.69 0.10
N ALA A 202 12.75 -2.21 -1.11
CA ALA A 202 11.84 -1.35 -1.85
C ALA A 202 11.91 -1.72 -3.33
N VAL A 203 10.77 -2.11 -3.91
CA VAL A 203 10.58 -2.38 -5.33
C VAL A 203 9.78 -1.24 -5.94
N MET A 204 10.19 -0.75 -7.10
CA MET A 204 9.57 0.42 -7.71
C MET A 204 9.69 0.46 -9.23
N TYR A 205 8.80 1.22 -9.86
CA TYR A 205 9.02 1.69 -11.22
C TYR A 205 10.14 2.75 -11.22
N PRO A 206 11.22 2.61 -12.02
CA PRO A 206 12.41 3.45 -11.85
C PRO A 206 12.20 4.97 -11.95
N PRO A 207 11.31 5.50 -12.81
CA PRO A 207 10.97 6.93 -12.80
C PRO A 207 10.39 7.43 -11.47
N CYS A 208 9.76 6.57 -10.69
CA CYS A 208 9.11 6.87 -9.41
C CYS A 208 10.08 6.84 -8.22
N GLU A 209 11.38 6.60 -8.42
CA GLU A 209 12.38 6.48 -7.35
C GLU A 209 12.48 7.72 -6.44
N GLY A 210 12.26 8.89 -7.02
CA GLY A 210 12.33 10.18 -6.34
C GLY A 210 11.01 10.61 -5.71
N ASP A 211 9.98 9.76 -5.77
CA ASP A 211 8.64 10.16 -5.37
C ASP A 211 8.56 10.45 -3.88
N THR A 212 7.81 11.51 -3.63
CA THR A 212 7.36 11.93 -2.31
C THR A 212 5.85 11.86 -2.31
N TYR A 213 5.27 11.89 -1.13
CA TYR A 213 3.83 11.97 -0.96
C TYR A 213 3.17 13.15 -1.69
N TYR A 214 3.85 14.30 -1.79
CA TYR A 214 3.28 15.52 -2.38
C TYR A 214 3.66 15.75 -3.85
N ASN A 215 4.59 14.96 -4.39
CA ASN A 215 5.12 15.15 -5.73
C ASN A 215 5.71 13.82 -6.20
N PHE A 216 5.05 13.23 -7.17
CA PHE A 216 5.36 11.92 -7.75
C PHE A 216 5.30 11.96 -9.28
N ALA A 217 5.96 10.99 -9.91
CA ALA A 217 5.94 10.81 -11.36
C ALA A 217 4.53 10.42 -11.86
N PRO A 218 4.26 10.40 -13.18
CA PRO A 218 3.04 9.78 -13.70
C PRO A 218 3.03 8.27 -13.49
N ASP A 219 1.83 7.70 -13.40
CA ASP A 219 1.58 6.29 -13.12
C ASP A 219 2.37 5.35 -14.07
N PRO A 220 3.02 4.31 -13.53
CA PRO A 220 3.58 3.22 -14.29
C PRO A 220 2.54 2.61 -15.26
N PRO A 221 2.93 2.27 -16.49
CA PRO A 221 2.03 1.54 -17.39
C PRO A 221 1.69 0.16 -16.81
N ALA A 222 0.40 -0.17 -16.68
CA ALA A 222 -0.18 -1.45 -16.23
C ALA A 222 0.67 -2.73 -16.46
N ASP A 223 1.22 -2.93 -17.67
CA ASP A 223 1.98 -4.13 -18.02
C ASP A 223 3.51 -3.90 -18.12
N HIS A 224 4.05 -2.89 -17.43
CA HIS A 224 5.49 -2.64 -17.41
C HIS A 224 6.23 -3.80 -16.73
N THR A 225 7.45 -4.08 -17.20
CA THR A 225 8.36 -5.07 -16.59
C THR A 225 9.64 -4.42 -16.04
N TRP A 226 9.71 -3.10 -16.11
CA TRP A 226 10.88 -2.35 -15.67
C TRP A 226 10.79 -2.09 -14.18
N LEU A 227 11.56 -2.84 -13.40
CA LEU A 227 11.64 -2.70 -11.95
C LEU A 227 13.03 -2.28 -11.51
N ARG A 228 13.06 -1.54 -10.40
CA ARG A 228 14.25 -1.33 -9.57
C ARG A 228 13.98 -1.88 -8.18
N ILE A 229 15.03 -2.40 -7.57
CA ILE A 229 15.01 -2.79 -6.16
C ILE A 229 16.14 -2.11 -5.40
N TRP A 230 15.82 -1.51 -4.26
CA TRP A 230 16.76 -1.09 -3.23
C TRP A 230 16.59 -2.01 -2.02
N TYR A 231 17.67 -2.30 -1.30
CA TYR A 231 17.59 -3.11 -0.08
C TYR A 231 18.76 -2.83 0.87
N GLN A 232 18.49 -2.94 2.17
CA GLN A 232 19.52 -2.87 3.22
C GLN A 232 20.29 -4.20 3.32
N THR A 233 21.61 -4.13 3.46
CA THR A 233 22.51 -5.29 3.38
C THR A 233 22.76 -5.93 4.75
N GLY A 234 21.81 -6.76 5.19
CA GLY A 234 21.92 -7.58 6.41
C GLY A 234 22.64 -8.92 6.27
N GLY A 235 23.51 -9.10 5.28
CA GLY A 235 24.08 -10.41 4.90
C GLY A 235 24.05 -10.69 3.40
N CYS A 236 23.40 -9.84 2.62
CA CYS A 236 23.41 -9.87 1.16
C CYS A 236 24.61 -9.10 0.62
N LEU A 237 25.79 -9.72 0.64
CA LEU A 237 26.95 -9.18 -0.07
C LEU A 237 26.74 -9.40 -1.58
N ASN A 238 26.90 -8.31 -2.34
CA ASN A 238 26.83 -8.27 -3.80
C ASN A 238 27.47 -9.51 -4.43
N LYS A 239 26.69 -10.27 -5.21
CA LYS A 239 27.23 -11.15 -6.25
C LYS A 239 27.23 -10.41 -7.57
#